data_AF-A0A3B0AR49-F1
#
_entry.id   AF-A0A3B0AR49-F1
#
_cell.length_a   1.000
_cell.length_b   1.000
_cell.length_c   1.000
_cell.angle_alpha   90.00
_cell.angle_beta   90.00
_cell.angle_gamma   90.00
#
_symmetry.space_group_name_H-M   'P 1'
#
loop_
_entity.id
_entity.type
_entity.pdbx_description
1 polymer ?
#
loop_
_entity_poly.entity_id
_entity_poly.type
_entity_poly.pdbx_seq_one_letter_code
_entity_poly.pdbx_strand_id
1 'polypeptide(L)'
;MPKFPNPPLDQIRAADLITEQQAAEQFGIKPGTIRVWIRRGKIEPVPVPGGPRLFHLPTLSNAEKDAWKNGADRPRRGGRLPGWKPCQEKAAA
;
A
#
# COMPACT_ATOMS: atom_id res chain seq x y z
N MET A 1 -12.79 -7.55 -9.12
CA MET A 1 -12.65 -7.39 -7.65
C MET A 1 -11.18 -7.26 -7.32
N PRO A 2 -10.80 -6.39 -6.36
CA PRO A 2 -9.41 -6.25 -5.96
C PRO A 2 -8.89 -7.56 -5.34
N LYS A 3 -7.63 -7.90 -5.60
CA LYS A 3 -6.99 -9.08 -5.02
C LYS A 3 -6.94 -9.02 -3.49
N PHE A 4 -6.73 -7.83 -2.95
CA PHE A 4 -6.76 -7.53 -1.52
C PHE A 4 -7.87 -6.49 -1.30
N PRO A 5 -9.12 -6.93 -1.04
CA PRO A 5 -10.22 -6.03 -0.76
C PRO A 5 -10.03 -5.32 0.58
N ASN A 6 -10.63 -4.14 0.71
CA ASN A 6 -10.77 -3.50 2.02
C ASN A 6 -11.77 -4.29 2.88
N PRO A 7 -11.59 -4.36 4.20
CA PRO A 7 -12.64 -4.85 5.07
C PRO A 7 -13.84 -3.89 5.06
N PRO A 8 -15.01 -4.33 5.58
CA PRO A 8 -16.15 -3.45 5.80
C PRO A 8 -15.76 -2.15 6.54
N LEU A 9 -16.37 -1.02 6.18
CA LEU A 9 -15.98 0.30 6.70
C LEU A 9 -16.06 0.40 8.22
N ASP A 10 -17.04 -0.27 8.83
CA ASP A 10 -17.26 -0.35 10.28
C ASP A 10 -16.14 -1.10 11.01
N GLN A 11 -15.34 -1.89 10.29
CA GLN A 11 -14.20 -2.64 10.84
C GLN A 11 -12.87 -1.91 10.65
N ILE A 12 -12.84 -0.81 9.88
CA ILE A 12 -11.64 -0.03 9.64
C ILE A 12 -11.42 0.95 10.79
N ARG A 13 -10.29 0.82 11.49
CA ARG A 13 -9.89 1.80 12.49
C ARG A 13 -9.34 3.04 11.78
N ALA A 14 -9.71 4.22 12.25
CA ALA A 14 -9.19 5.48 11.71
C ALA A 14 -7.66 5.57 11.78
N ALA A 15 -7.03 4.93 12.79
CA ALA A 15 -5.58 4.85 12.93
C ALA A 15 -4.88 4.03 11.82
N ASP A 16 -5.62 3.14 11.15
CA ASP A 16 -5.09 2.30 10.05
C ASP A 16 -5.28 2.96 8.68
N LEU A 17 -5.87 4.17 8.63
CA LEU A 17 -6.08 4.92 7.40
C LEU A 17 -4.88 5.81 7.11
N ILE A 18 -4.27 5.60 5.95
CA ILE A 18 -3.11 6.37 5.50
C ILE A 18 -3.31 6.91 4.09
N THR A 19 -2.66 8.04 3.81
CA THR A 19 -2.62 8.64 2.48
C THR A 19 -1.64 7.90 1.56
N GLU A 20 -1.71 8.20 0.25
CA GLU A 20 -0.75 7.68 -0.74
C GLU A 20 0.70 8.02 -0.38
N GLN A 21 0.96 9.25 0.10
CA GLN A 21 2.30 9.70 0.49
C GLN A 21 2.81 8.95 1.73
N GLN A 22 2.00 8.86 2.77
CA GLN A 22 2.36 8.12 3.99
C GLN A 22 2.63 6.64 3.69
N ALA A 23 1.80 6.01 2.85
CA ALA A 23 2.04 4.64 2.42
C ALA A 23 3.35 4.50 1.64
N ALA A 24 3.63 5.44 0.73
CA ALA A 24 4.86 5.45 -0.05
C ALA A 24 6.10 5.55 0.84
N GLU A 25 6.08 6.45 1.83
CA GLU A 25 7.14 6.62 2.83
C GLU A 25 7.28 5.37 3.71
N GLN A 26 6.18 4.85 4.24
CA GLN A 26 6.16 3.70 5.15
C GLN A 26 6.70 2.43 4.49
N PHE A 27 6.36 2.18 3.22
CA PHE A 27 6.85 1.02 2.47
C PHE A 27 8.10 1.31 1.64
N GLY A 28 8.59 2.56 1.65
CA GLY A 28 9.72 3.04 0.86
C GLY A 28 9.61 2.74 -0.64
N ILE A 29 8.41 2.96 -1.18
CA ILE A 29 8.09 2.85 -2.59
C ILE A 29 7.79 4.23 -3.16
N LYS A 30 7.86 4.41 -4.48
CA LYS A 30 7.33 5.62 -5.11
C LYS A 30 5.79 5.65 -4.99
N PRO A 31 5.15 6.81 -4.76
CA PRO A 31 3.68 6.94 -4.75
C PRO A 31 3.00 6.36 -6.01
N GLY A 32 3.65 6.51 -7.18
CA GLY A 32 3.19 5.92 -8.43
C GLY A 32 3.04 4.39 -8.40
N THR A 33 3.79 3.67 -7.54
CA THR A 33 3.65 2.22 -7.35
C THR A 33 2.29 1.86 -6.76
N ILE A 34 1.79 2.66 -5.82
CA ILE A 34 0.45 2.47 -5.22
C ILE A 34 -0.62 2.68 -6.30
N ARG A 35 -0.47 3.70 -7.15
CA ARG A 35 -1.37 3.91 -8.31
C ARG A 35 -1.37 2.75 -9.29
N VAL A 36 -0.21 2.14 -9.53
CA VAL A 36 -0.10 0.92 -10.34
C VAL A 36 -0.83 -0.25 -9.68
N TRP A 37 -0.75 -0.41 -8.36
CA TRP A 37 -1.50 -1.46 -7.64
C TRP A 37 -3.01 -1.27 -7.77
N ILE A 38 -3.52 -0.04 -7.70
CA ILE A 38 -4.93 0.27 -7.95
C ILE A 38 -5.30 -0.09 -9.39
N ARG A 39 -4.54 0.40 -10.38
CA ARG A 39 -4.80 0.15 -11.81
C ARG A 39 -4.78 -1.35 -12.17
N ARG A 40 -3.93 -2.12 -11.51
CA ARG A 40 -3.83 -3.58 -11.68
C ARG A 40 -4.88 -4.36 -10.86
N GLY A 41 -5.77 -3.67 -10.13
CA GLY A 41 -6.79 -4.31 -9.30
C GLY A 41 -6.20 -5.12 -8.14
N LYS A 42 -5.05 -4.72 -7.59
CA LYS A 42 -4.50 -5.35 -6.38
C LYS A 42 -5.20 -4.84 -5.13
N ILE A 43 -5.42 -3.53 -5.07
CA ILE A 43 -6.02 -2.81 -3.94
C ILE A 43 -7.05 -1.82 -4.48
N GLU A 44 -7.83 -1.25 -3.56
CA GLU A 44 -8.72 -0.13 -3.83
C GLU A 44 -8.63 0.91 -2.71
N PRO A 45 -8.87 2.20 -2.98
CA PRO A 45 -8.99 3.20 -1.93
C PRO A 45 -10.22 2.93 -1.05
N VAL A 46 -10.15 3.34 0.21
CA VAL A 46 -11.30 3.28 1.12
C VAL A 46 -12.35 4.29 0.64
N PRO A 47 -13.64 3.88 0.51
CA PRO A 47 -14.69 4.73 -0.04
C PRO A 47 -15.18 5.78 0.98
N VAL A 48 -14.31 6.74 1.30
CA VAL A 48 -14.63 7.88 2.18
C VAL A 48 -15.06 9.08 1.33
N PRO A 49 -16.29 9.61 1.50
CA PRO A 49 -16.77 10.74 0.72
C PRO A 49 -16.08 12.06 1.13
N GLY A 50 -15.82 12.92 0.15
CA GLY A 50 -15.39 14.32 0.37
C GLY A 50 -13.96 14.51 0.91
N GLY A 51 -13.18 13.44 1.08
CA GLY A 51 -11.82 13.49 1.62
C GLY A 51 -10.72 13.12 0.62
N PRO A 52 -9.45 13.19 1.05
CA PRO A 52 -8.34 12.64 0.28
C PRO A 52 -8.51 11.11 0.12
N ARG A 53 -7.83 10.53 -0.87
CA ARG A 53 -7.79 9.07 -1.01
C ARG A 53 -7.03 8.47 0.17
N LEU A 54 -7.76 7.68 0.95
CA LEU A 54 -7.21 6.93 2.07
C LEU A 54 -7.12 5.45 1.71
N PHE A 55 -6.17 4.78 2.33
CA PHE A 55 -5.91 3.38 2.15
C PHE A 55 -5.83 2.69 3.50
N HIS A 56 -6.38 1.48 3.54
CA HIS A 56 -6.30 0.63 4.72
C HIS A 56 -4.91 -0.02 4.79
N LEU A 57 -4.14 0.33 5.83
CA LEU A 57 -2.75 -0.05 5.98
C LEU A 57 -2.52 -1.59 5.96
N PRO A 58 -3.30 -2.43 6.67
CA PRO A 58 -3.16 -3.87 6.59
C PRO A 58 -3.37 -4.44 5.18
N THR A 59 -4.34 -3.89 4.44
CA THR A 59 -4.61 -4.30 3.04
C THR A 59 -3.44 -3.93 2.13
N LEU A 60 -2.90 -2.72 2.29
CA LEU A 60 -1.69 -2.28 1.58
C LEU A 60 -0.47 -3.16 1.90
N SER A 61 -0.29 -3.55 3.17
CA SER A 61 0.81 -4.43 3.58
C SER A 61 0.73 -5.80 2.89
N ASN A 62 -0.47 -6.36 2.73
CA ASN A 62 -0.66 -7.61 1.98
C ASN A 62 -0.32 -7.45 0.50
N ALA A 63 -0.72 -6.33 -0.10
CA ALA A 63 -0.37 -6.02 -1.49
C ALA A 63 1.14 -5.82 -1.71
N GLU A 64 1.82 -5.21 -0.74
CA GLU A 64 3.28 -5.06 -0.73
C GLU A 64 3.98 -6.42 -0.67
N LYS A 65 3.59 -7.27 0.29
CA LYS A 65 4.14 -8.63 0.46
C LYS A 65 3.95 -9.47 -0.81
N ASP A 66 2.79 -9.37 -1.44
CA ASP A 66 2.52 -10.06 -2.71
C ASP A 66 3.33 -9.47 -3.86
N ALA A 67 3.46 -8.14 -3.94
CA ALA A 67 4.32 -7.50 -4.94
C ALA A 67 5.78 -7.91 -4.78
N TRP A 68 6.26 -8.09 -3.56
CA TRP A 68 7.60 -8.59 -3.26
C TRP A 68 7.80 -10.05 -3.71
N LYS A 69 6.87 -10.94 -3.33
CA LYS A 69 6.96 -12.38 -3.64
C LYS A 69 6.75 -12.67 -5.14
N ASN A 70 5.69 -12.10 -5.72
CA ASN A 70 5.11 -12.54 -6.99
C ASN A 70 5.17 -11.46 -8.10
N GLY A 71 5.56 -10.22 -7.77
CA GLY A 71 5.39 -9.09 -8.68
C GLY A 71 6.49 -8.91 -9.73
N ALA A 72 6.10 -8.43 -10.92
CA ALA A 72 7.01 -7.82 -11.91
C ALA A 72 7.68 -6.52 -11.41
N ASP A 73 7.24 -6.02 -10.24
CA ASP A 73 7.73 -4.79 -9.59
C ASP A 73 8.97 -5.05 -8.70
N ARG A 74 9.69 -6.16 -8.92
CA ARG A 74 11.01 -6.40 -8.32
C ARG A 74 11.96 -5.24 -8.67
N PRO A 75 12.96 -4.94 -7.82
CA PRO A 75 13.84 -3.77 -7.98
C PRO A 75 14.50 -3.60 -9.37
N ARG A 76 14.58 -4.67 -10.18
CA ARG A 76 15.05 -4.58 -11.58
C ARG A 76 14.06 -3.96 -12.59
N ARG A 77 12.76 -3.86 -12.30
CA ARG A 77 11.74 -3.33 -13.25
C ARG A 77 10.66 -2.42 -12.65
N GLY A 78 10.54 -2.31 -11.32
CA GLY A 78 9.46 -1.51 -10.72
C GLY A 78 9.85 -0.78 -9.43
N GLY A 79 9.79 0.55 -9.49
CA GLY A 79 9.25 1.37 -8.41
C GLY A 79 10.04 1.59 -7.11
N ARG A 80 11.04 0.78 -6.76
CA ARG A 80 11.90 1.05 -5.59
C ARG A 80 13.04 1.99 -5.95
N LEU A 81 13.37 2.92 -5.06
CA LEU A 81 14.50 3.83 -5.27
C LEU A 81 15.81 3.01 -5.28
N PRO A 82 16.78 3.33 -6.17
CA PRO A 82 18.11 2.74 -6.11
C PRO A 82 18.69 2.89 -4.70
N GLY A 83 19.16 1.80 -4.08
CA GLY A 83 19.77 1.82 -2.74
C GLY A 83 18.81 1.65 -1.56
N TRP A 84 17.50 1.49 -1.78
CA TRP A 84 16.54 1.26 -0.69
C TRP A 84 16.59 -0.18 -0.15
N LYS A 85 16.75 -0.32 1.17
CA LYS A 85 16.60 -1.57 1.93
C LYS A 85 15.27 -1.51 2.70
N PRO A 86 14.52 -2.62 2.86
CA PRO A 86 13.38 -2.64 3.77
C PRO A 86 13.84 -2.16 5.14
N CYS A 87 13.22 -1.08 5.63
CA CYS A 87 13.42 -0.67 7.01
C CYS A 87 12.99 -1.86 7.87
N GLN A 88 13.92 -2.36 8.69
CA GLN A 88 13.62 -3.37 9.70
C GLN A 88 12.41 -2.89 10.51
N GLU A 89 11.57 -3.85 10.92
CA GLU A 89 10.41 -3.64 11.81
C GLU A 89 10.67 -2.50 12.78
N LYS A 90 9.97 -1.36 12.60
CA LYS A 90 9.73 -0.50 13.75
C LYS A 90 8.75 -1.27 14.62
N ALA A 91 9.33 -2.01 15.58
CA ALA A 91 8.63 -2.53 16.72
C ALA A 91 7.75 -1.42 17.29
N ALA A 92 6.48 -1.75 17.50
CA ALA A 92 5.59 -0.96 18.31
C ALA A 92 6.27 -0.70 19.67
N ALA A 93 6.37 0.56 20.05
CA ALA A 93 6.67 1.02 21.40
C ALA A 93 5.44 1.76 21.91
#